data_AF-A0A5C9BDQ4-F1
#
_entry.id   AF-A0A5C9BDQ4-F1
#
_cell.length_a   1.000
_cell.length_b   1.000
_cell.length_c   1.000
_cell.angle_alpha   90.00
_cell.angle_beta   90.00
_cell.angle_gamma   90.00
#
_symmetry.space_group_name_H-M   'P 1'
#
loop_
_entity.id
_entity.type
_entity.pdbx_description
1 polymer ?
#
loop_
_entity_poly.entity_id
_entity_poly.type
_entity_poly.pdbx_seq_one_letter_code
_entity_poly.pdbx_strand_id
1 'polypeptide(L)'
;MALSRPTPARDAYARYSVLEYLLIGDLRDLLEEPADNETRRWLLAVLEELLDLLPNEFEYEDQGGYLADVCEQNPNWSNMVDRLHRDHESLYFSLLELRNRISTEQSFDFIADEVKPKLSTWIEAAQRHRENEQRLVVAAFDTTFGGEG
;
A
#
# COMPACT_ATOMS: atom_id res chain seq x y z
N MET A 1 -3.22 -36.71 4.45
CA MET A 1 -3.84 -35.40 4.71
C MET A 1 -2.76 -34.47 5.26
N ALA A 2 -2.06 -33.76 4.38
CA ALA A 2 -1.12 -32.73 4.80
C ALA A 2 -1.91 -31.45 5.03
N LEU A 3 -2.02 -31.02 6.29
CA LEU A 3 -2.45 -29.67 6.62
C LEU A 3 -1.38 -28.73 6.06
N SER A 4 -1.68 -28.04 4.96
CA SER A 4 -0.87 -26.90 4.51
C SER A 4 -0.76 -25.95 5.68
N ARG A 5 0.43 -25.86 6.29
CA ARG A 5 0.73 -24.84 7.28
C ARG A 5 0.41 -23.49 6.63
N PRO A 6 -0.30 -22.57 7.29
CA PRO A 6 -0.34 -21.20 6.80
C PRO A 6 1.12 -20.73 6.72
N THR A 7 1.55 -20.40 5.51
CA THR A 7 2.89 -19.88 5.26
C THR A 7 3.03 -18.59 6.08
N PRO A 8 4.07 -18.41 6.90
CA PRO A 8 4.21 -17.23 7.77
C PRO A 8 4.12 -15.90 7.01
N ALA A 9 4.49 -15.90 5.72
CA ALA A 9 4.32 -14.77 4.81
C ALA A 9 2.84 -14.33 4.63
N ARG A 10 1.88 -15.28 4.62
CA ARG A 10 0.45 -14.98 4.43
C ARG A 10 -0.18 -14.29 5.63
N ASP A 11 0.21 -14.70 6.84
CA ASP A 11 -0.28 -14.10 8.08
C ASP A 11 0.38 -12.73 8.34
N ALA A 12 1.64 -12.57 7.94
CA ALA A 12 2.33 -11.28 7.95
C ALA A 12 1.66 -10.32 6.97
N TYR A 13 1.49 -10.71 5.71
CA TYR A 13 0.79 -9.93 4.69
C TYR A 13 -0.61 -9.52 5.16
N ALA A 14 -1.42 -10.45 5.68
CA ALA A 14 -2.75 -10.12 6.19
C ALA A 14 -2.73 -9.06 7.32
N ARG A 15 -1.68 -9.03 8.15
CA ARG A 15 -1.53 -8.02 9.20
C ARG A 15 -1.11 -6.66 8.66
N TYR A 16 -0.16 -6.62 7.74
CA TYR A 16 0.24 -5.38 7.05
C TYR A 16 -0.94 -4.80 6.27
N SER A 17 -1.64 -5.66 5.53
CA SER A 17 -2.86 -5.37 4.81
C SER A 17 -3.94 -4.76 5.72
N VAL A 18 -4.17 -5.31 6.92
CA VAL A 18 -5.13 -4.72 7.88
C VAL A 18 -4.65 -3.38 8.42
N LEU A 19 -3.37 -3.25 8.75
CA LEU A 19 -2.81 -2.03 9.30
C LEU A 19 -2.83 -0.88 8.28
N GLU A 20 -2.47 -1.14 7.02
CA GLU A 20 -2.59 -0.17 5.92
C GLU A 20 -4.04 0.30 5.76
N TYR A 21 -5.02 -0.63 5.82
CA TYR A 21 -6.44 -0.28 5.71
C TYR A 21 -6.90 0.63 6.85
N LEU A 22 -6.44 0.38 8.08
CA LEU A 22 -6.72 1.23 9.23
C LEU A 22 -6.11 2.63 9.04
N LEU A 23 -4.84 2.72 8.69
CA LEU A 23 -4.13 3.99 8.50
C LEU A 23 -4.72 4.81 7.34
N ILE A 24 -5.15 4.18 6.25
CA ILE A 24 -5.87 4.86 5.16
C ILE A 24 -7.23 5.39 5.64
N GLY A 25 -7.92 4.64 6.52
CA GLY A 25 -9.14 5.09 7.18
C GLY A 25 -8.89 6.33 8.04
N ASP A 26 -7.89 6.26 8.92
CA ASP A 26 -7.49 7.37 9.79
C ASP A 26 -7.09 8.61 8.97
N LEU A 27 -6.36 8.41 7.86
CA LEU A 27 -5.99 9.48 6.94
C LEU A 27 -7.23 10.14 6.33
N ARG A 28 -8.23 9.36 5.89
CA ARG A 28 -9.47 9.89 5.34
C ARG A 28 -10.23 10.72 6.36
N ASP A 29 -10.35 10.23 7.59
CA ASP A 29 -11.06 10.93 8.65
C ASP A 29 -10.35 12.26 9.00
N LEU A 30 -9.02 12.26 9.05
CA LEU A 30 -8.21 13.48 9.24
C LEU A 30 -8.34 14.50 8.10
N LEU A 31 -8.68 14.07 6.88
CA LEU A 31 -8.92 15.00 5.77
C LEU A 31 -10.24 15.75 5.91
N GLU A 32 -11.21 15.20 6.64
CA GLU A 32 -12.51 15.85 6.94
C GLU A 32 -12.40 16.87 8.08
N GLU A 33 -11.39 16.75 8.94
CA GLU A 33 -11.15 17.65 10.07
C GLU A 33 -10.67 19.06 9.65
N PRO A 34 -10.87 20.10 10.49
CA PRO A 34 -10.36 21.45 10.25
C PRO A 34 -8.84 21.46 10.04
N ALA A 35 -8.35 22.37 9.20
CA ALA A 35 -6.93 22.48 8.84
C ALA A 35 -6.09 23.19 9.92
N ASP A 36 -6.10 22.68 11.14
CA ASP A 36 -5.35 23.22 12.26
C ASP A 36 -4.05 22.46 12.54
N ASN A 37 -3.33 22.89 13.58
CA ASN A 37 -2.06 22.27 13.99
C ASN A 37 -2.24 20.90 14.64
N GLU A 38 -3.42 20.59 15.16
CA GLU A 38 -3.72 19.27 15.73
C GLU A 38 -3.91 18.26 14.60
N THR A 39 -4.75 18.57 13.62
CA THR A 39 -4.93 17.79 12.39
C THR A 39 -3.59 17.59 11.69
N ARG A 40 -2.78 18.64 11.56
CA ARG A 40 -1.42 18.54 11.00
C ARG A 40 -0.56 17.50 11.72
N ARG A 41 -0.56 17.52 13.06
CA ARG A 41 0.26 16.62 13.87
C ARG A 41 -0.16 15.16 13.69
N TRP A 42 -1.46 14.90 13.73
CA TRP A 42 -2.00 13.56 13.52
C TRP A 42 -1.77 13.07 12.10
N LEU A 43 -1.93 13.95 11.12
CA LEU A 43 -1.69 13.64 9.73
C LEU A 43 -0.21 13.30 9.48
N LEU A 44 0.74 14.04 10.07
CA LEU A 44 2.15 13.66 10.01
C LEU A 44 2.44 12.31 10.66
N ALA A 45 1.81 12.00 11.80
CA ALA A 45 1.99 10.71 12.46
C ALA A 45 1.48 9.55 11.60
N VAL A 46 0.27 9.68 11.02
CA VAL A 46 -0.29 8.66 10.11
C VAL A 46 0.56 8.50 8.85
N LEU A 47 1.06 9.61 8.29
CA LEU A 47 1.96 9.57 7.13
C LEU A 47 3.30 8.89 7.45
N GLU A 48 3.85 9.11 8.64
CA GLU A 48 5.09 8.45 9.09
C GLU A 48 4.88 6.94 9.26
N GLU A 49 3.78 6.52 9.89
CA GLU A 49 3.43 5.10 10.03
C GLU A 49 3.20 4.43 8.67
N LEU A 50 2.52 5.10 7.73
CA LEU A 50 2.35 4.60 6.36
C LEU A 50 3.70 4.49 5.60
N LEU A 51 4.60 5.46 5.78
CA LEU A 51 5.93 5.45 5.17
C LEU A 51 6.84 4.37 5.77
N ASP A 52 6.65 4.01 7.03
CA ASP A 52 7.36 2.90 7.66
C ASP A 52 6.74 1.56 7.24
N LEU A 53 5.44 1.50 6.95
CA LEU A 53 4.75 0.27 6.56
C LEU A 53 5.03 -0.14 5.10
N LEU A 54 4.94 0.80 4.15
CA LEU A 54 5.02 0.52 2.71
C LEU A 54 6.33 -0.18 2.27
N PRO A 55 7.54 0.19 2.75
CA PRO A 55 8.77 -0.49 2.37
C PRO A 55 8.87 -1.91 2.93
N ASN A 56 8.29 -2.15 4.11
CA ASN A 56 8.31 -3.46 4.75
C ASN A 56 7.44 -4.46 4.00
N GLU A 57 6.29 -4.03 3.46
CA GLU A 57 5.44 -4.86 2.60
C GLU A 57 6.20 -5.36 1.36
N PHE A 58 7.00 -4.47 0.75
CA PHE A 58 7.83 -4.78 -0.41
C PHE A 58 8.90 -5.86 -0.15
N GLU A 59 9.50 -5.88 1.04
CA GLU A 59 10.46 -6.92 1.42
C GLU A 59 9.81 -8.32 1.49
N TYR A 60 8.51 -8.38 1.80
CA TYR A 60 7.73 -9.64 1.78
C TYR A 60 7.18 -10.02 0.40
N GLU A 61 7.25 -9.10 -0.57
CA GLU A 61 6.77 -9.28 -1.93
C GLU A 61 7.86 -9.81 -2.88
N ASP A 62 9.08 -9.24 -2.82
CA ASP A 62 10.11 -9.42 -3.86
C ASP A 62 11.10 -10.56 -3.56
N GLN A 63 11.63 -10.69 -2.34
CA GLN A 63 12.64 -11.72 -2.00
C GLN A 63 12.04 -12.93 -1.28
N GLY A 64 11.61 -13.93 -2.07
CA GLY A 64 11.01 -15.16 -1.54
C GLY A 64 9.55 -14.99 -1.09
N GLY A 65 8.94 -13.89 -1.54
CA GLY A 65 7.53 -13.56 -1.37
C GLY A 65 6.62 -14.25 -2.37
N TYR A 66 5.32 -14.03 -2.23
CA TYR A 66 4.34 -14.64 -3.12
C TYR A 66 4.43 -14.10 -4.55
N LEU A 67 4.92 -12.87 -4.80
CA LEU A 67 5.09 -12.37 -6.17
C LEU A 67 6.23 -13.08 -6.92
N ALA A 68 7.28 -13.48 -6.21
CA ALA A 68 8.30 -14.37 -6.76
C ALA A 68 7.69 -15.73 -7.14
N ASP A 69 6.85 -16.31 -6.28
CA ASP A 69 6.11 -17.55 -6.58
C ASP A 69 5.17 -17.38 -7.79
N VAL A 70 4.54 -16.21 -7.96
CA VAL A 70 3.69 -15.89 -9.13
C VAL A 70 4.51 -15.82 -10.41
N CYS A 71 5.68 -15.17 -10.38
CA CYS A 71 6.60 -15.09 -11.53
C CYS A 71 7.19 -16.44 -11.91
N GLU A 72 7.50 -17.30 -10.93
CA GLU A 72 7.95 -18.68 -11.17
C GLU A 72 6.86 -19.52 -11.86
N GLN A 73 5.60 -19.38 -11.42
CA GLN A 73 4.47 -20.10 -12.00
C GLN A 73 4.05 -19.53 -13.36
N ASN A 74 4.19 -18.22 -13.58
CA ASN A 74 3.78 -17.51 -14.79
C ASN A 74 4.86 -16.52 -15.26
N PRO A 75 5.88 -16.97 -16.03
CA PRO A 75 6.99 -16.12 -16.48
C PRO A 75 6.55 -14.90 -17.32
N ASN A 76 5.39 -15.01 -17.97
CA ASN A 76 4.80 -13.94 -18.77
C ASN A 76 4.22 -12.79 -17.93
N TRP A 77 4.09 -12.95 -16.61
CA TRP A 77 3.52 -11.96 -15.70
C TRP A 77 4.57 -11.07 -15.03
N SER A 78 5.86 -11.31 -15.31
CA SER A 78 7.00 -10.46 -14.92
C SER A 78 6.73 -8.97 -15.19
N ASN A 79 6.24 -8.62 -16.39
CA ASN A 79 5.89 -7.23 -16.72
C ASN A 79 4.79 -6.63 -15.83
N MET A 80 3.89 -7.47 -15.29
CA MET A 80 2.79 -7.03 -14.44
C MET A 80 3.24 -6.87 -12.99
N VAL A 81 4.15 -7.74 -12.52
CA VAL A 81 4.84 -7.59 -11.24
C VAL A 81 5.76 -6.36 -11.25
N ASP A 82 6.54 -6.16 -12.31
CA ASP A 82 7.37 -4.95 -12.50
C ASP A 82 6.53 -3.67 -12.47
N ARG A 83 5.30 -3.73 -12.99
CA ARG A 83 4.38 -2.59 -12.95
C ARG A 83 3.87 -2.33 -11.53
N LEU A 84 3.52 -3.37 -10.78
CA LEU A 84 3.15 -3.23 -9.38
C LEU A 84 4.30 -2.61 -8.58
N HIS A 85 5.54 -3.07 -8.78
CA HIS A 85 6.70 -2.49 -8.11
C HIS A 85 6.85 -0.99 -8.38
N ARG A 86 6.72 -0.56 -9.65
CA ARG A 86 6.80 0.87 -10.00
C ARG A 86 5.64 1.68 -9.43
N ASP A 87 4.44 1.11 -9.42
CA ASP A 87 3.26 1.77 -8.86
C ASP A 87 3.45 1.95 -7.33
N HIS A 88 4.00 0.96 -6.64
CA HIS A 88 4.34 1.01 -5.21
C HIS A 88 5.41 2.06 -4.89
N GLU A 89 6.52 2.06 -5.64
CA GLU A 89 7.56 3.09 -5.50
C GLU A 89 6.98 4.50 -5.72
N SER A 90 6.14 4.67 -6.75
CA SER A 90 5.47 5.93 -7.02
C SER A 90 4.56 6.37 -5.87
N LEU A 91 3.82 5.44 -5.25
CA LEU A 91 2.99 5.72 -4.07
C LEU A 91 3.85 6.18 -2.89
N TYR A 92 4.96 5.48 -2.63
CA TYR A 92 5.90 5.83 -1.57
C TYR A 92 6.50 7.23 -1.77
N PHE A 93 7.03 7.53 -2.95
CA PHE A 93 7.61 8.85 -3.23
C PHE A 93 6.59 9.98 -3.16
N SER A 94 5.37 9.74 -3.63
CA SER A 94 4.27 10.72 -3.53
C SER A 94 3.91 11.01 -2.08
N LEU A 95 3.84 9.97 -1.24
CA LEU A 95 3.55 10.11 0.18
C LEU A 95 4.67 10.85 0.92
N LEU A 96 5.92 10.54 0.58
CA LEU A 96 7.10 11.19 1.14
C LEU A 96 7.15 12.68 0.81
N GLU A 97 6.82 13.05 -0.43
CA GLU A 97 6.73 14.45 -0.86
C GLU A 97 5.65 15.20 -0.06
N LEU A 98 4.46 14.61 0.09
CA LEU A 98 3.36 15.19 0.86
C LEU A 98 3.73 15.37 2.33
N ARG A 99 4.32 14.35 2.96
CA ARG A 99 4.82 14.41 4.34
C ARG A 99 5.84 15.53 4.52
N ASN A 100 6.82 15.63 3.60
CA ASN A 100 7.86 16.66 3.69
C ASN A 100 7.30 18.08 3.56
N ARG A 101 6.30 18.26 2.69
CA ARG A 101 5.61 19.55 2.53
C ARG A 101 4.81 19.93 3.77
N ILE A 102 4.08 18.99 4.36
CA ILE A 102 3.34 19.21 5.61
C ILE A 102 4.29 19.47 6.79
N SER A 103 5.48 18.85 6.78
CA SER A 103 6.49 19.04 7.82
C SER A 103 7.22 20.37 7.72
N THR A 104 7.46 20.88 6.51
CA THR A 104 8.31 22.08 6.29
C THR A 104 7.54 23.38 6.52
N GLU A 105 6.26 23.40 6.17
CA GLU A 105 5.45 24.61 6.24
C GLU A 105 5.05 24.96 7.68
N GLN A 106 4.98 26.25 8.00
CA GLN A 106 4.72 26.70 9.37
C GLN A 106 3.24 26.56 9.77
N SER A 107 2.32 26.66 8.81
CA SER A 107 0.87 26.61 9.03
C SER A 107 0.20 25.66 8.04
N PHE A 108 -0.53 24.66 8.56
CA PHE A 108 -1.22 23.67 7.73
C PHE A 108 -2.39 24.27 6.94
N ASP A 109 -3.14 25.19 7.55
CA ASP A 109 -4.25 25.93 6.91
C ASP A 109 -3.86 26.52 5.54
N PHE A 110 -2.64 27.05 5.43
CA PHE A 110 -2.16 27.68 4.19
C PHE A 110 -1.96 26.70 3.03
N ILE A 111 -1.63 25.44 3.34
CA ILE A 111 -1.36 24.41 2.34
C ILE A 111 -2.47 23.36 2.25
N ALA A 112 -3.46 23.39 3.14
CA ALA A 112 -4.49 22.37 3.24
C ALA A 112 -5.31 22.25 1.95
N ASP A 113 -5.66 23.38 1.32
CA ASP A 113 -6.39 23.39 0.05
C ASP A 113 -5.61 22.72 -1.11
N GLU A 114 -4.28 22.66 -1.01
CA GLU A 114 -3.43 21.97 -1.99
C GLU A 114 -3.14 20.52 -1.57
N VAL A 115 -2.90 20.28 -0.29
CA VAL A 115 -2.44 19.00 0.24
C VAL A 115 -3.58 18.01 0.41
N LYS A 116 -4.73 18.44 0.92
CA LYS A 116 -5.89 17.55 1.11
C LYS A 116 -6.33 16.85 -0.18
N PRO A 117 -6.54 17.54 -1.33
CA PRO A 117 -6.93 16.84 -2.56
C PRO A 117 -5.85 15.91 -3.09
N LYS A 118 -4.57 16.23 -2.89
CA LYS A 118 -3.47 15.33 -3.26
C LYS A 118 -3.45 14.07 -2.40
N LEU A 119 -3.69 14.19 -1.10
CA LEU A 119 -3.83 13.04 -0.20
C LEU A 119 -5.07 12.20 -0.53
N SER A 120 -6.22 12.82 -0.86
CA SER A 120 -7.39 12.08 -1.36
C SER A 120 -7.07 11.29 -2.63
N THR A 121 -6.38 11.92 -3.58
CA THR A 121 -5.97 11.27 -4.83
C THR A 121 -4.99 10.11 -4.56
N TRP A 122 -4.08 10.30 -3.60
CA TRP A 122 -3.16 9.26 -3.18
C TRP A 122 -3.90 8.07 -2.54
N ILE A 123 -4.90 8.30 -1.69
CA ILE A 123 -5.75 7.25 -1.11
C ILE A 123 -6.40 6.40 -2.21
N GLU A 124 -6.99 7.04 -3.22
CA GLU A 124 -7.60 6.33 -4.35
C GLU A 124 -6.57 5.50 -5.14
N ALA A 125 -5.36 6.03 -5.32
CA ALA A 125 -4.28 5.33 -6.00
C ALA A 125 -3.79 4.11 -5.19
N ALA A 126 -3.65 4.24 -3.87
CA ALA A 126 -3.28 3.15 -2.97
C ALA A 126 -4.33 2.02 -2.98
N GLN A 127 -5.61 2.37 -2.88
CA GLN A 127 -6.70 1.39 -2.99
C GLN A 127 -6.68 0.64 -4.32
N ARG A 128 -6.46 1.36 -5.43
CA ARG A 128 -6.39 0.75 -6.76
C ARG A 128 -5.17 -0.16 -6.92
N HIS A 129 -4.03 0.25 -6.38
CA HIS A 129 -2.81 -0.56 -6.38
C HIS A 129 -3.09 -1.91 -5.70
N ARG A 130 -3.68 -1.87 -4.51
CA ARG A 130 -4.05 -3.05 -3.74
C ARG A 130 -5.09 -3.94 -4.41
N GLU A 131 -6.09 -3.37 -5.07
CA GLU A 131 -7.03 -4.15 -5.89
C GLU A 131 -6.33 -4.88 -7.04
N ASN A 132 -5.38 -4.22 -7.71
CA ASN A 132 -4.62 -4.82 -8.82
C ASN A 132 -3.73 -5.96 -8.32
N GLU A 133 -3.08 -5.75 -7.17
CA GLU A 133 -2.22 -6.71 -6.51
C GLU A 133 -3.03 -7.95 -6.06
N GLN A 134 -4.15 -7.75 -5.36
CA GLN A 134 -5.05 -8.83 -4.97
C GLN A 134 -5.58 -9.61 -6.18
N ARG A 135 -5.92 -8.93 -7.28
CA ARG A 135 -6.36 -9.60 -8.51
C ARG A 135 -5.26 -10.45 -9.13
N LEU A 136 -4.00 -9.98 -9.09
CA LEU A 136 -2.86 -10.74 -9.59
C LEU A 136 -2.62 -11.99 -8.75
N VAL A 137 -2.67 -11.86 -7.43
CA VAL A 137 -2.56 -12.97 -6.48
C VAL A 137 -3.66 -14.00 -6.73
N VAL A 138 -4.93 -13.57 -6.76
CA VAL A 138 -6.07 -14.48 -7.00
C VAL A 138 -5.93 -15.16 -8.36
N ALA A 139 -5.59 -14.43 -9.43
CA ALA A 139 -5.41 -15.00 -10.76
C ALA A 139 -4.28 -16.04 -10.81
N ALA A 140 -3.17 -15.82 -10.10
CA ALA A 140 -2.06 -16.79 -10.06
C ALA A 140 -2.50 -18.11 -9.42
N PHE A 141 -3.21 -18.02 -8.29
CA PHE A 141 -3.66 -19.21 -7.57
C PHE A 141 -4.86 -19.89 -8.23
N ASP A 142 -5.79 -19.17 -8.85
CA ASP A 142 -6.91 -19.77 -9.61
C ASP A 142 -6.43 -20.52 -10.86
N THR A 143 -5.38 -20.04 -11.53
CA THR A 143 -4.78 -20.74 -12.67
C THR A 143 -4.16 -22.08 -12.25
N THR A 144 -3.77 -22.21 -10.98
CA THR A 144 -3.21 -23.45 -10.42
C THR A 144 -4.27 -24.53 -10.15
N PHE A 145 -5.55 -24.15 -10.03
CA PHE A 145 -6.66 -25.10 -9.79
C PHE A 145 -7.49 -25.45 -11.04
N GLY A 146 -7.18 -24.87 -12.21
CA GLY A 146 -7.91 -25.13 -13.47
C GLY A 146 -7.38 -26.30 -14.31
N GLY A 147 -6.51 -27.13 -13.76
CA GLY A 147 -5.70 -28.10 -14.51
C GLY A 147 -5.97 -29.58 -14.24
N GLU A 148 -7.15 -30.00 -13.79
CA GLU A 148 -7.54 -31.42 -13.85
C GLU A 148 -9.06 -31.57 -14.11
N GLY A 149 -9.42 -32.03 -15.31
CA GLY A 149 -10.77 -32.42 -15.71
C GLY A 149 -11.05 -32.31 -17.20
#